data_AF-A0A942M3Z0-F1
#
_entry.id   AF-A0A942M3Z0-F1
#
_cell.length_a   1.000
_cell.length_b   1.000
_cell.length_c   1.000
_cell.angle_alpha   90.00
_cell.angle_beta   90.00
_cell.angle_gamma   90.00
#
_symmetry.space_group_name_H-M   'P 1'
#
loop_
_entity.id
_entity.type
_entity.pdbx_description
1 polymer ?
#
loop_
_entity_poly.entity_id
_entity_poly.type
_entity_poly.pdbx_seq_one_letter_code
_entity_poly.pdbx_strand_id
1 'polypeptide(L)'
;MENKEETQNSNESLENVEKKSNNTEQQIPKSRFDEVNEKVKTLASKLAEYETKEREASEIKMKEDGKYKELLETKENEIKTLRLETAKQKVANKLGLKGRQILLLERVKGETEEEMTTDLKNLLDMTRGEDDKPESSDKAEDKKINGFSQNPDGNKNQKMDHSKLSSDEVLKIIGVSQ
;
A
#
# COMPACT_ATOMS: atom_id res chain seq x y z
N MET A 1 31.23 -0.28 -53.17
CA MET A 1 31.67 -0.68 -51.81
C MET A 1 30.58 -1.59 -51.27
N GLU A 2 30.33 -2.80 -51.76
CA GLU A 2 31.21 -3.93 -52.07
C GLU A 2 32.27 -4.16 -50.98
N ASN A 3 31.98 -5.12 -50.11
CA ASN A 3 32.88 -6.23 -49.81
C ASN A 3 32.03 -7.45 -49.40
N LYS A 4 32.04 -8.44 -50.30
CA LYS A 4 31.75 -9.85 -50.06
C LYS A 4 33.02 -10.48 -49.49
N GLU A 5 32.87 -11.32 -48.48
CA GLU A 5 33.74 -12.46 -48.16
C GLU A 5 32.73 -13.55 -47.76
N GLU A 6 32.45 -14.64 -48.49
CA GLU A 6 33.24 -15.56 -49.30
C GLU A 6 34.43 -16.18 -48.54
N THR A 7 34.13 -17.29 -47.85
CA THR A 7 35.09 -18.35 -47.53
C THR A 7 34.31 -19.67 -47.65
N GLN A 8 34.16 -20.17 -48.87
CA GLN A 8 35.00 -21.18 -49.50
C GLN A 8 34.83 -22.58 -48.90
N ASN A 9 33.83 -23.27 -49.47
CA ASN A 9 33.82 -24.70 -49.77
C ASN A 9 35.23 -25.17 -50.16
N SER A 10 35.85 -26.00 -49.32
CA SER A 10 37.06 -26.74 -49.68
C SER A 10 36.68 -28.21 -49.83
N ASN A 11 36.47 -28.60 -51.08
CA ASN A 11 36.21 -29.96 -51.51
C ASN A 11 37.34 -30.36 -52.46
N GLU A 12 38.48 -30.75 -51.89
CA GLU A 12 39.64 -31.42 -52.51
C GLU A 12 40.38 -32.05 -51.31
N SER A 13 40.66 -33.35 -51.20
CA SER A 13 41.11 -34.29 -52.21
C SER A 13 40.64 -35.71 -51.83
N LEU A 14 40.00 -36.38 -52.79
CA LEU A 14 39.76 -37.82 -52.79
C LEU A 14 41.06 -38.53 -53.18
N GLU A 15 41.99 -38.70 -52.23
CA GLU A 15 43.06 -39.69 -52.33
C GLU A 15 42.75 -40.86 -51.41
N ASN A 16 42.03 -41.81 -52.00
CA ASN A 16 42.23 -43.25 -51.90
C ASN A 16 43.05 -43.77 -50.69
N VAL A 17 42.37 -43.94 -49.56
CA VAL A 17 42.72 -45.02 -48.64
C VAL A 17 41.53 -45.97 -48.66
N GLU A 18 41.64 -47.03 -49.46
CA GLU A 18 40.84 -48.25 -49.38
C GLU A 18 40.94 -48.86 -47.97
N LYS A 19 40.26 -48.27 -47.00
CA LYS A 19 39.89 -48.98 -45.77
C LYS A 19 38.74 -49.87 -46.13
N LYS A 20 39.07 -51.12 -46.46
CA LYS A 20 38.18 -52.28 -46.48
C LYS A 20 36.91 -51.99 -45.70
N SER A 21 35.80 -51.82 -46.41
CA SER A 21 34.47 -51.81 -45.82
C SER A 21 34.17 -53.21 -45.29
N ASN A 22 34.78 -53.56 -44.16
CA ASN A 22 34.21 -54.54 -43.28
C ASN A 22 32.92 -53.89 -42.76
N ASN A 23 31.81 -54.18 -43.44
CA ASN A 23 30.47 -53.95 -42.94
C ASN A 23 30.21 -54.93 -41.78
N THR A 24 31.07 -54.88 -40.75
CA THR A 24 30.70 -55.29 -39.42
C THR A 24 29.75 -54.20 -38.95
N GLU A 25 28.45 -54.52 -38.91
CA GLU A 25 27.47 -53.75 -38.15
C GLU A 25 28.14 -53.35 -36.84
N GLN A 26 28.45 -52.05 -36.68
CA GLN A 26 29.04 -51.56 -35.43
C GLN A 26 27.97 -51.68 -34.36
N GLN A 27 27.92 -52.83 -33.69
CA GLN A 27 27.00 -53.06 -32.58
C GLN A 27 27.38 -52.10 -31.45
N ILE A 28 26.49 -51.15 -31.18
CA ILE A 28 26.63 -50.24 -30.06
C ILE A 28 26.58 -51.08 -28.77
N PRO A 29 27.59 -50.98 -27.89
CA PRO A 29 27.58 -51.72 -26.63
C PRO A 29 26.35 -51.34 -25.79
N LYS A 30 25.66 -52.34 -25.24
CA LYS A 30 24.47 -52.15 -24.38
C LYS A 30 24.70 -51.14 -23.25
N SER A 31 25.93 -51.07 -22.72
CA SER A 31 26.33 -50.11 -21.68
C SER A 31 26.13 -48.65 -22.09
N ARG A 32 26.33 -48.28 -23.37
CA ARG A 32 26.05 -46.93 -23.86
C ARG A 32 24.56 -46.61 -23.85
N PHE A 33 23.72 -47.60 -24.14
CA PHE A 33 22.27 -47.45 -24.13
C PHE A 33 21.71 -47.32 -22.71
N ASP A 34 22.22 -48.16 -21.80
CA ASP A 34 21.88 -48.11 -20.38
C ASP A 34 22.32 -46.75 -19.76
N GLU A 35 23.51 -46.24 -20.11
CA GLU A 35 23.98 -44.90 -19.68
C GLU A 35 23.08 -43.76 -20.18
N VAL A 36 22.65 -43.80 -21.45
CA VAL A 36 21.75 -42.79 -22.01
C VAL A 36 20.38 -42.85 -21.33
N ASN A 37 19.85 -44.05 -21.09
CA ASN A 37 18.58 -44.20 -20.39
C ASN A 37 18.63 -43.64 -18.96
N GLU A 38 19.71 -43.88 -18.23
CA GLU A 38 19.88 -43.31 -16.89
C GLU A 38 20.02 -41.78 -16.94
N LYS A 39 20.73 -41.23 -17.94
CA LYS A 39 20.77 -39.76 -18.16
C LYS A 39 19.39 -39.18 -18.49
N VAL A 40 18.61 -39.85 -19.32
CA VAL A 40 17.26 -39.40 -19.68
C VAL A 40 16.34 -39.42 -18.46
N LYS A 41 16.38 -40.50 -17.65
CA LYS A 41 15.59 -40.57 -16.40
C LYS A 41 15.99 -39.48 -15.42
N THR A 42 17.29 -39.29 -15.19
CA THR A 42 17.77 -38.26 -14.25
C THR A 42 17.42 -36.85 -14.72
N LEU A 43 17.51 -36.57 -16.03
CA LEU A 43 17.07 -35.30 -16.59
C LEU A 43 15.55 -35.11 -16.47
N ALA A 44 14.75 -36.14 -16.73
CA ALA A 44 13.31 -36.09 -16.57
C ALA A 44 12.91 -35.82 -15.10
N SER A 45 13.56 -36.48 -14.14
CA SER A 45 13.35 -36.22 -12.72
C SER A 45 13.74 -34.79 -12.33
N LYS A 46 14.89 -34.31 -12.78
CA LYS A 46 15.31 -32.91 -12.53
C LYS A 46 14.34 -31.91 -13.12
N LEU A 47 13.84 -32.16 -14.34
CA LEU A 47 12.89 -31.28 -15.00
C LEU A 47 11.57 -31.22 -14.23
N ALA A 48 11.08 -32.37 -13.77
CA ALA A 48 9.90 -32.42 -12.90
C ALA A 48 10.10 -31.65 -11.59
N GLU A 49 11.27 -31.76 -10.95
CA GLU A 49 11.59 -30.99 -9.74
C GLU A 49 11.70 -29.47 -9.99
N TYR A 50 12.20 -29.06 -11.15
CA TYR A 50 12.25 -27.65 -11.52
C TYR A 50 10.85 -27.09 -11.75
N GLU A 51 9.99 -27.81 -12.47
CA GLU A 51 8.61 -27.40 -12.73
C GLU A 51 7.79 -27.29 -11.44
N THR A 52 7.97 -28.20 -10.48
CA THR A 52 7.28 -28.11 -9.19
C THR A 52 7.75 -26.90 -8.38
N LYS A 53 9.07 -26.67 -8.30
CA LYS A 53 9.64 -25.50 -7.60
C LYS A 53 9.22 -24.19 -8.24
N GLU A 54 9.16 -24.12 -9.57
CA GLU A 54 8.72 -22.93 -10.28
C GLU A 54 7.24 -22.64 -9.99
N ARG A 55 6.39 -23.67 -10.01
CA ARG A 55 4.96 -23.54 -9.68
C ARG A 55 4.76 -23.05 -8.24
N GLU A 56 5.46 -23.65 -7.28
CA GLU A 56 5.41 -23.25 -5.86
C GLU A 56 5.89 -21.80 -5.66
N ALA A 57 7.01 -21.43 -6.30
CA ALA A 57 7.53 -20.07 -6.23
C ALA A 57 6.57 -19.04 -6.86
N SER A 58 5.93 -19.39 -7.98
CA SER A 58 4.91 -18.55 -8.61
C SER A 58 3.68 -18.39 -7.72
N GLU A 59 3.23 -19.46 -7.06
CA GLU A 59 2.08 -19.41 -6.16
C GLU A 59 2.36 -18.55 -4.91
N ILE A 60 3.57 -18.65 -4.35
CA ILE A 60 4.00 -17.79 -3.23
C ILE A 60 4.00 -16.32 -3.66
N LYS A 61 4.61 -15.99 -4.81
CA LYS A 61 4.61 -14.61 -5.33
C LYS A 61 3.21 -14.06 -5.54
N MET A 62 2.32 -14.84 -6.15
CA MET A 62 0.92 -14.42 -6.36
C MET A 62 0.20 -14.15 -5.03
N LYS A 63 0.44 -14.97 -4.00
CA LYS A 63 -0.12 -14.76 -2.66
C LYS A 63 0.46 -13.52 -1.98
N GLU A 64 1.75 -13.27 -2.12
CA GLU A 64 2.40 -12.07 -1.60
C GLU A 64 1.87 -10.81 -2.28
N ASP A 65 1.83 -10.79 -3.61
CA ASP A 65 1.31 -9.67 -4.40
C ASP A 65 -0.17 -9.37 -4.04
N GLY A 66 -0.97 -10.42 -3.84
CA GLY A 66 -2.36 -10.28 -3.36
C GLY A 66 -2.44 -9.60 -2.01
N LYS A 67 -1.64 -10.04 -1.03
CA LYS A 67 -1.57 -9.42 0.31
C LYS A 67 -1.11 -7.96 0.25
N TYR A 68 -0.12 -7.65 -0.59
CA TYR A 68 0.36 -6.27 -0.76
C TYR A 68 -0.74 -5.36 -1.33
N LYS A 69 -1.51 -5.85 -2.30
CA LYS A 69 -2.63 -5.11 -2.88
C LYS A 69 -3.70 -4.79 -1.83
N GLU A 70 -4.11 -5.79 -1.04
CA GLU A 70 -5.08 -5.60 0.05
C GLU A 70 -4.59 -4.60 1.11
N LEU A 71 -3.32 -4.69 1.49
CA LEU A 71 -2.71 -3.77 2.45
C LEU A 71 -2.69 -2.34 1.92
N LEU A 72 -2.34 -2.16 0.64
CA LEU A 72 -2.31 -0.86 -0.02
C LEU A 72 -3.71 -0.24 -0.08
N GLU A 73 -4.71 -1.00 -0.51
CA GLU A 73 -6.11 -0.54 -0.54
C GLU A 73 -6.60 -0.16 0.85
N THR A 74 -6.27 -0.96 1.87
CA THR A 74 -6.61 -0.63 3.27
C THR A 74 -5.99 0.69 3.71
N LYS A 75 -4.70 0.92 3.39
CA LYS A 75 -3.99 2.14 3.76
C LYS A 75 -4.49 3.37 3.01
N GLU A 76 -4.82 3.23 1.73
CA GLU A 76 -5.42 4.31 0.96
C GLU A 76 -6.79 4.71 1.52
N ASN A 77 -7.62 3.73 1.90
CA ASN A 77 -8.90 3.99 2.55
C ASN A 77 -8.73 4.68 3.91
N GLU A 78 -7.80 4.22 4.74
CA GLU A 78 -7.48 4.84 6.04
C GLU A 78 -6.97 6.29 5.88
N ILE A 79 -6.12 6.56 4.90
CA ILE A 79 -5.66 7.91 4.60
C ILE A 79 -6.83 8.78 4.12
N LYS A 80 -7.71 8.24 3.28
CA LYS A 80 -8.88 8.97 2.78
C LYS A 80 -9.83 9.35 3.92
N THR A 81 -10.13 8.42 4.83
CA THR A 81 -11.00 8.69 5.99
C THR A 81 -10.38 9.72 6.93
N LEU A 82 -9.09 9.58 7.28
CA LEU A 82 -8.40 10.54 8.14
C LEU A 82 -8.33 11.94 7.52
N ARG A 83 -8.09 12.05 6.21
CA ARG A 83 -8.11 13.34 5.50
C ARG A 83 -9.49 13.99 5.56
N LEU A 84 -10.55 13.19 5.35
CA LEU A 84 -11.92 13.68 5.41
C LEU A 84 -12.28 14.15 6.83
N GLU A 85 -11.94 13.38 7.86
CA GLU A 85 -12.19 13.72 9.25
C GLU A 85 -11.43 14.98 9.68
N THR A 86 -10.16 15.08 9.27
CA THR A 86 -9.34 16.27 9.49
C THR A 86 -9.95 17.51 8.82
N ALA A 87 -10.43 17.37 7.57
CA ALA A 87 -11.11 18.45 6.85
C ALA A 87 -12.40 18.87 7.57
N LYS A 88 -13.24 17.91 7.99
CA LYS A 88 -14.46 18.17 8.78
C LYS A 88 -14.13 18.95 10.06
N GLN A 89 -13.10 18.54 10.80
CA GLN A 89 -12.70 19.21 12.02
C GLN A 89 -12.18 20.63 11.77
N LYS A 90 -11.40 20.86 10.70
CA LYS A 90 -10.97 22.20 10.29
C LYS A 90 -12.16 23.09 9.98
N VAL A 91 -13.14 22.59 9.23
CA VAL A 91 -14.36 23.33 8.90
C VAL A 91 -15.16 23.65 10.17
N ALA A 92 -15.33 22.69 11.08
CA ALA A 92 -16.01 22.90 12.36
C ALA A 92 -15.35 24.03 13.17
N ASN A 93 -14.03 24.03 13.25
CA ASN A 93 -13.26 25.06 13.93
C ASN A 93 -13.38 26.43 13.24
N LYS A 94 -13.33 26.47 11.90
CA LYS A 94 -13.53 27.70 11.10
C LYS A 94 -14.92 28.32 11.33
N LEU A 95 -15.95 27.49 11.44
CA LEU A 95 -17.34 27.92 11.67
C LEU A 95 -17.68 28.11 13.16
N GLY A 96 -16.74 27.80 14.07
CA GLY A 96 -16.92 27.99 15.50
C GLY A 96 -18.01 27.10 16.10
N LEU A 97 -18.23 25.90 15.55
CA LEU A 97 -19.28 24.99 16.03
C LEU A 97 -19.02 24.55 17.46
N LYS A 98 -20.06 24.55 18.31
CA LYS A 98 -19.98 24.14 19.72
C LYS A 98 -21.15 23.26 20.13
N GLY A 99 -20.92 22.39 21.12
CA GLY A 99 -21.97 21.59 21.74
C GLY A 99 -22.74 20.74 20.73
N ARG A 100 -24.07 20.88 20.71
CA ARG A 100 -24.96 20.09 19.83
C ARG A 100 -24.71 20.32 18.34
N GLN A 101 -24.10 21.43 17.94
CA GLN A 101 -23.80 21.72 16.53
C GLN A 101 -22.70 20.81 15.97
N ILE A 102 -21.84 20.24 16.82
CA ILE A 102 -20.77 19.31 16.41
C ILE A 102 -21.38 18.03 15.78
N LEU A 103 -22.56 17.62 16.24
CA LEU A 103 -23.28 16.46 15.70
C LEU A 103 -23.65 16.61 14.21
N LEU A 104 -23.66 17.84 13.69
CA LEU A 104 -23.91 18.08 12.26
C LEU A 104 -22.76 17.55 11.39
N LEU A 105 -21.53 17.42 11.91
CA LEU A 105 -20.36 16.93 11.16
C LEU A 105 -20.54 15.50 10.64
N GLU A 106 -21.32 14.68 11.33
CA GLU A 106 -21.66 13.33 10.90
C GLU A 106 -22.57 13.35 9.65
N ARG A 107 -23.38 14.40 9.50
CA ARG A 107 -24.30 14.59 8.38
C ARG A 107 -23.71 15.35 7.21
N VAL A 108 -22.58 16.03 7.42
CA VAL A 108 -21.89 16.79 6.36
C VAL A 108 -21.48 15.86 5.22
N LYS A 109 -21.91 16.24 4.02
CA LYS A 109 -21.52 15.66 2.74
C LYS A 109 -20.56 16.61 2.02
N GLY A 110 -19.56 16.03 1.36
CA GLY A 110 -18.55 16.77 0.62
C GLY A 110 -17.19 16.08 0.70
N GLU A 111 -16.40 16.20 -0.36
CA GLU A 111 -15.04 15.65 -0.41
C GLU A 111 -13.99 16.74 -0.16
N THR A 112 -14.35 18.02 -0.40
CA THR A 112 -13.47 19.17 -0.21
C THR A 112 -13.89 20.05 0.96
N GLU A 113 -12.95 20.83 1.52
CA GLU A 113 -13.25 21.75 2.63
C GLU A 113 -14.34 22.78 2.26
N GLU A 114 -14.41 23.22 1.01
CA GLU A 114 -15.35 24.23 0.52
C GLU A 114 -16.78 23.68 0.42
N GLU A 115 -16.93 22.47 -0.12
CA GLU A 115 -18.20 21.74 -0.15
C GLU A 115 -18.71 21.49 1.26
N MET A 116 -17.85 20.97 2.14
CA MET A 116 -18.19 20.70 3.53
C MET A 116 -18.59 21.97 4.29
N THR A 117 -17.92 23.10 4.02
CA THR A 117 -18.27 24.40 4.61
C THR A 117 -19.66 24.85 4.18
N THR A 118 -19.99 24.65 2.90
CA THR A 118 -21.26 25.11 2.31
C THR A 118 -22.41 24.24 2.81
N ASP A 119 -22.24 22.92 2.80
CA ASP A 119 -23.23 21.97 3.33
C ASP A 119 -23.49 22.19 4.83
N LEU A 120 -22.42 22.37 5.61
CA LEU A 120 -22.54 22.61 7.05
C LEU A 120 -23.21 23.95 7.39
N LYS A 121 -23.01 25.00 6.58
CA LYS A 121 -23.76 26.25 6.72
C LYS A 121 -25.25 26.04 6.45
N ASN A 122 -25.59 25.33 5.37
CA ASN A 122 -26.98 25.01 5.04
C ASN A 122 -27.66 24.22 6.18
N LEU A 123 -26.97 23.20 6.71
CA LEU A 123 -27.46 22.43 7.85
C LEU A 123 -27.67 23.30 9.09
N LEU A 124 -26.72 24.21 9.39
CA LEU A 124 -26.83 25.11 10.53
C LEU A 124 -28.03 26.07 10.38
N ASP A 125 -28.24 26.62 9.19
CA ASP A 125 -29.35 27.53 8.91
C ASP A 125 -30.71 26.82 8.99
N MET A 126 -30.80 25.56 8.55
CA MET A 126 -31.99 24.72 8.76
C MET A 126 -32.27 24.48 10.24
N THR A 127 -31.25 24.30 11.07
CA THR A 127 -31.43 24.11 12.53
C THR A 127 -31.73 25.40 13.29
N ARG A 128 -31.37 26.57 12.74
CA ARG A 128 -31.71 27.88 13.33
C ARG A 128 -33.15 28.31 13.03
N GLY A 129 -33.78 27.73 12.00
CA GLY A 129 -35.13 28.07 11.55
C GLY A 129 -36.27 27.70 12.51
N GLU A 130 -36.01 27.01 13.63
CA GLU A 130 -37.06 26.59 14.57
C GLU A 130 -37.03 27.28 15.95
N ASP A 131 -35.92 27.93 16.35
CA ASP A 131 -35.79 28.47 17.72
C ASP A 131 -35.58 30.00 17.81
N ASP A 132 -35.36 30.73 16.70
CA ASP A 132 -35.18 32.19 16.70
C ASP A 132 -36.39 32.94 16.11
N LYS A 133 -37.58 32.74 16.69
CA LYS A 133 -38.56 33.84 16.73
C LYS A 133 -38.16 34.75 17.89
N PRO A 134 -37.75 36.00 17.66
CA PRO A 134 -37.59 36.95 18.75
C PRO A 134 -38.98 37.24 19.34
N GLU A 135 -39.34 36.55 20.42
CA GLU A 135 -40.35 37.08 21.33
C GLU A 135 -39.79 38.40 21.88
N SER A 136 -40.43 39.48 21.43
CA SER A 136 -40.29 40.81 21.98
C SER A 136 -40.49 40.79 23.49
N SER A 137 -39.41 40.78 24.25
CA SER A 137 -39.42 41.11 25.67
C SER A 137 -38.98 42.56 25.83
N ASP A 138 -39.98 43.44 25.78
CA ASP A 138 -39.94 44.68 26.53
C ASP A 138 -39.70 44.34 28.00
N LYS A 139 -38.52 44.70 28.53
CA LYS A 139 -38.38 45.65 29.65
C LYS A 139 -36.95 45.70 30.15
N ALA A 140 -36.46 46.93 30.21
CA ALA A 140 -35.29 47.35 30.93
C ALA A 140 -35.33 46.90 32.40
N GLU A 141 -34.16 46.59 32.97
CA GLU A 141 -33.77 47.15 34.26
C GLU A 141 -32.24 47.09 34.44
N ASP A 142 -31.67 48.28 34.58
CA ASP A 142 -30.32 48.57 35.03
C ASP A 142 -30.04 47.94 36.40
N LYS A 143 -28.98 47.12 36.50
CA LYS A 143 -28.15 47.05 37.72
C LYS A 143 -26.67 46.85 37.36
N LYS A 144 -25.91 47.95 37.49
CA LYS A 144 -24.52 47.93 38.01
C LYS A 144 -24.54 47.14 39.34
N ILE A 145 -23.52 46.41 39.80
CA ILE A 145 -22.16 46.86 40.12
C ILE A 145 -21.24 45.64 40.36
N ASN A 146 -19.96 45.82 40.02
CA ASN A 146 -18.73 45.32 40.67
C ASN A 146 -18.44 43.82 40.83
N GLY A 147 -17.40 43.40 40.09
CA GLY A 147 -16.09 43.20 40.70
C GLY A 147 -15.64 41.76 40.94
N PHE A 148 -14.88 41.19 40.01
CA PHE A 148 -13.63 40.48 40.35
C PHE A 148 -12.82 40.23 39.06
N SER A 149 -11.75 41.01 38.91
CA SER A 149 -10.67 40.74 37.98
C SER A 149 -9.70 39.80 38.68
N GLN A 150 -9.50 38.59 38.16
CA GLN A 150 -8.26 37.83 38.28
C GLN A 150 -8.29 36.63 37.32
N ASN A 151 -7.54 36.77 36.23
CA ASN A 151 -6.80 35.69 35.59
C ASN A 151 -5.33 36.14 35.62
N PRO A 152 -4.32 35.27 35.41
CA PRO A 152 -4.30 33.80 35.40
C PRO A 152 -3.12 33.22 36.20
N ASP A 153 -3.18 32.00 36.71
CA ASP A 153 -1.93 31.27 37.03
C ASP A 153 -2.11 29.75 36.98
N GLY A 154 -1.24 29.11 36.17
CA GLY A 154 -0.77 27.75 36.47
C GLY A 154 -1.33 26.56 35.69
N ASN A 155 -1.63 26.67 34.38
CA ASN A 155 -1.79 25.46 33.56
C ASN A 155 -0.41 24.84 33.25
N LYS A 156 0.03 23.88 34.06
CA LYS A 156 1.19 23.02 33.76
C LYS A 156 0.83 22.03 32.65
N ASN A 157 0.91 22.50 31.41
CA ASN A 157 1.08 21.60 30.26
C ASN A 157 2.46 20.93 30.38
N GLN A 158 2.49 19.70 30.89
CA GLN A 158 3.61 18.80 30.61
C GLN A 158 3.57 18.45 29.12
N LYS A 159 4.38 19.17 28.33
CA LYS A 159 4.83 18.66 27.03
C LYS A 159 5.68 17.42 27.33
N MET A 160 5.17 16.24 26.99
CA MET A 160 6.03 15.07 26.87
C MET A 160 6.87 15.26 25.60
N ASP A 161 8.11 15.70 25.78
CA ASP A 161 9.12 15.66 24.73
C ASP A 161 9.42 14.20 24.40
N HIS A 162 8.85 13.69 23.31
CA HIS A 162 9.13 12.35 22.79
C HIS A 162 10.54 12.22 22.16
N SER A 163 11.38 13.25 22.27
CA SER A 163 12.74 13.25 21.69
C SER A 163 13.78 12.50 22.53
N LYS A 164 13.36 11.73 23.55
CA LYS A 164 14.25 10.97 24.44
C LYS A 164 13.84 9.51 24.65
N LEU A 165 12.93 8.97 23.85
CA LEU A 165 12.63 7.54 23.91
C LEU A 165 13.81 6.79 23.31
N SER A 166 14.46 5.96 24.12
CA SER A 166 15.44 4.98 23.66
C SER A 166 14.78 4.06 22.64
N SER A 167 15.54 3.56 21.65
CA SER A 167 15.04 2.62 20.63
C SER A 167 14.27 1.44 21.23
N ASP A 168 14.61 1.02 22.45
CA ASP A 168 13.93 -0.06 23.17
C ASP A 168 12.53 0.31 23.68
N GLU A 169 12.26 1.57 23.99
CA GLU A 169 10.92 2.01 24.41
C GLU A 169 9.97 2.16 23.22
N VAL A 170 10.50 2.55 22.06
CA VAL A 170 9.71 2.63 20.82
C VAL A 170 9.27 1.22 20.36
N LEU A 171 10.13 0.22 20.49
CA LEU A 171 9.81 -1.17 20.13
C LEU A 171 8.73 -1.78 21.01
N LYS A 172 8.70 -1.45 22.31
CA LYS A 172 7.61 -1.84 23.23
C LYS A 172 6.25 -1.23 22.86
N ILE A 173 6.24 0.01 22.37
CA ILE A 173 4.99 0.70 21.99
C ILE A 173 4.40 0.13 20.70
N ILE A 174 5.24 -0.31 19.76
CA ILE A 174 4.81 -0.86 18.46
C ILE A 174 4.49 -2.36 18.56
N GLY A 175 4.63 -2.98 19.74
CA GLY A 175 4.28 -4.38 19.97
C GLY A 175 5.22 -5.38 19.28
N VAL A 176 6.41 -4.93 18.87
CA VAL A 176 7.45 -5.78 18.29
C VAL A 176 8.42 -6.14 19.40
N SER A 177 7.99 -7.06 20.28
CA SER A 177 8.94 -7.77 21.15
C SER A 177 9.54 -8.92 20.36
N GLN A 178 10.88 -8.98 20.33
CA GLN A 178 11.62 -10.19 19.97
C GLN A 178 11.41 -11.29 21.02
#